data_AF-A0A1F3XAB5-F1
#
_entry.id   AF-A0A1F3XAB5-F1
#
_cell.length_a   1.000
_cell.length_b   1.000
_cell.length_c   1.000
_cell.angle_alpha   90.00
_cell.angle_beta   90.00
_cell.angle_gamma   90.00
#
_symmetry.space_group_name_H-M   'P 1'
#
loop_
_entity.id
_entity.type
_entity.pdbx_description
1 polymer ?
#
loop_
_entity_poly.entity_id
_entity_poly.type
_entity_poly.pdbx_seq_one_letter_code
_entity_poly.pdbx_strand_id
1 'polypeptide(L)' 'MAVHYQFSACECLGRGGSVVQIPPGIWPVAERDSVFALVGETLLTLNVSAFEQLKREGKVRPL' A
#
# COMPACT_ATOMS: atom_id res chain seq x y z
N MET A 1 -7.31 15.12 1.69
CA MET A 1 -7.71 14.38 0.47
C MET A 1 -7.08 13.01 0.54
N ALA A 2 -7.91 11.98 0.58
CA ALA A 2 -7.50 10.59 0.43
C ALA A 2 -7.27 10.33 -1.07
N VAL A 3 -6.10 9.79 -1.42
CA VAL A 3 -5.82 9.34 -2.79
C VAL A 3 -5.95 7.83 -2.82
N HIS A 4 -6.77 7.32 -3.73
CA HIS A 4 -6.94 5.88 -3.93
C HIS A 4 -5.86 5.37 -4.88
N TYR A 5 -5.28 4.23 -4.54
CA TYR A 5 -4.30 3.57 -5.38
C TYR A 5 -4.74 2.16 -5.70
N GLN A 6 -4.31 1.65 -6.85
CA GLN A 6 -4.43 0.26 -7.23
C GLN A 6 -3.07 -0.43 -7.14
N PHE A 7 -3.04 -1.59 -6.48
CA PHE A 7 -1.84 -2.40 -6.32
C PHE A 7 -1.89 -3.65 -7.21
N SER A 8 -0.77 -3.93 -7.85
CA SER A 8 -0.44 -5.26 -8.38
C SER A 8 0.00 -6.17 -7.23
N ALA A 9 -0.05 -7.51 -7.43
CA ALA A 9 0.44 -8.46 -6.45
C ALA A 9 1.90 -8.15 -6.08
N CYS A 10 2.17 -7.81 -4.81
CA CYS A 10 3.51 -7.45 -4.35
C CYS A 10 3.71 -7.70 -2.87
N GLU A 11 4.97 -7.75 -2.46
CA GLU A 11 5.37 -7.80 -1.05
C GLU A 11 5.91 -6.44 -0.64
N CYS A 12 5.59 -6.01 0.58
CA CYS A 12 6.07 -4.73 1.10
C CYS A 12 6.39 -4.82 2.59
N LEU A 13 7.18 -3.88 3.09
CA LEU A 13 7.42 -3.72 4.51
C LEU A 13 6.23 -3.00 5.16
N GLY A 14 5.53 -3.70 6.04
CA GLY A 14 4.53 -3.10 6.91
C GLY A 14 5.15 -2.15 7.94
N ARG A 15 4.32 -1.33 8.60
CA ARG A 15 4.79 -0.36 9.62
C ARG A 15 5.60 -0.99 10.76
N GLY A 16 5.32 -2.25 11.11
CA GLY A 16 6.06 -3.01 12.13
C GLY A 16 7.38 -3.64 11.66
N GLY A 17 7.80 -3.42 10.41
CA GLY A 17 8.99 -4.05 9.83
C GLY A 17 8.78 -5.50 9.36
N SER A 18 7.58 -6.05 9.53
CA SER A 18 7.19 -7.35 8.98
C SER A 18 6.90 -7.23 7.48
N VAL A 19 7.28 -8.26 6.71
CA VAL A 19 6.88 -8.38 5.31
C VAL A 19 5.39 -8.70 5.25
N VAL A 20 4.66 -7.95 4.44
CA VAL A 20 3.23 -8.13 4.20
C VAL A 20 2.99 -8.38 2.72
N GLN A 21 2.23 -9.43 2.42
CA GLN A 21 1.79 -9.73 1.06
C GLN A 21 0.52 -8.93 0.73
N ILE A 22 0.57 -8.19 -0.37
CA ILE A 22 -0.54 -7.41 -0.91
C ILE A 22 -1.09 -8.18 -2.11
N PRO A 23 -2.26 -8.83 -2.01
CA PRO A 23 -2.93 -9.41 -3.17
C PRO A 23 -3.33 -8.35 -4.22
N PRO A 24 -3.52 -8.75 -5.48
CA PRO A 24 -3.93 -7.82 -6.54
C PRO A 24 -5.36 -7.29 -6.28
N GLY A 25 -5.61 -6.04 -6.65
CA GLY A 25 -6.97 -5.45 -6.59
C GLY A 25 -7.35 -4.83 -5.24
N ILE A 26 -6.39 -4.63 -4.34
CA ILE A 26 -6.58 -3.89 -3.08
C ILE A 26 -6.68 -2.38 -3.35
N TRP A 27 -7.53 -1.69 -2.58
CA TRP A 27 -7.70 -0.24 -2.57
C TRP A 27 -7.16 0.41 -1.30
N PRO A 28 -5.86 0.74 -1.25
CA PRO A 28 -5.35 1.62 -0.21
C PRO A 28 -5.78 3.06 -0.38
N VAL A 29 -6.00 3.67 0.78
CA VAL A 29 -6.13 5.11 0.98
C VAL A 29 -4.79 5.61 1.53
N ALA A 30 -4.09 6.44 0.77
CA ALA A 30 -2.99 7.21 1.32
C ALA A 30 -3.51 8.52 1.91
N GLU A 31 -3.30 8.72 3.21
CA GLU A 31 -3.36 10.03 3.84
C GLU A 31 -1.93 10.60 3.95
N ARG A 32 -1.80 11.93 4.03
CA ARG A 32 -0.53 12.69 3.86
C ARG A 32 0.71 12.05 4.50
N ASP A 33 0.56 11.40 5.64
CA ASP A 33 1.66 10.87 6.45
C ASP A 33 1.58 9.36 6.69
N SER A 34 0.55 8.68 6.16
CA SER A 34 0.33 7.24 6.40
C SER A 34 -0.45 6.60 5.25
N VAL A 35 0.02 5.43 4.82
CA VAL A 35 -0.62 4.66 3.77
C VAL A 35 -1.37 3.50 4.40
N PHE A 36 -2.69 3.48 4.23
CA PHE A 36 -3.56 2.45 4.76
C PHE A 36 -4.08 1.58 3.60
N ALA A 37 -3.84 0.28 3.64
CA ALA A 37 -4.35 -0.67 2.65
C ALA A 37 -5.38 -1.60 3.28
N LEU A 38 -6.61 -1.61 2.76
CA LEU A 38 -7.65 -2.52 3.25
C LEU A 38 -7.62 -3.84 2.46
N VAL A 39 -7.27 -4.94 3.13
CA VAL A 39 -7.17 -6.29 2.54
C VAL A 39 -8.24 -7.18 3.14
N GLY A 40 -9.31 -7.44 2.39
CA GLY A 40 -10.51 -8.06 2.97
C GLY A 40 -11.06 -7.18 4.09
N GLU A 41 -11.02 -7.66 5.32
CA GLU A 41 -11.44 -6.93 6.53
C GLU A 41 -10.26 -6.36 7.34
N THR A 42 -9.02 -6.55 6.88
CA THR A 42 -7.81 -6.14 7.62
C THR A 42 -7.29 -4.79 7.11
N LEU A 43 -7.13 -3.83 8.01
CA LEU A 43 -6.43 -2.58 7.73
C LEU A 43 -4.92 -2.76 7.90
N LEU A 44 -4.19 -2.77 6.79
CA LEU A 44 -2.73 -2.75 6.80
C LEU A 44 -2.23 -1.30 6.85
N THR A 45 -1.27 -1.04 7.72
CA THR A 45 -0.52 0.22 7.70
C THR A 45 0.82 -0.01 7.05
N LEU A 46 1.06 0.63 5.91
CA LEU A 46 2.29 0.49 5.14
C LEU A 46 3.32 1.54 5.57
N ASN A 47 4.60 1.18 5.46
CA ASN A 47 5.68 2.14 5.60
C ASN A 47 5.70 3.07 4.38
N VAL A 48 5.74 4.39 4.61
CA VAL A 48 5.73 5.40 3.53
C VAL A 48 6.88 5.22 2.55
N SER A 49 8.08 4.87 3.01
CA SER A 49 9.23 4.63 2.15
C SER A 49 9.03 3.39 1.28
N ALA A 50 8.44 2.33 1.82
CA ALA A 50 8.12 1.13 1.05
C ALA A 50 7.03 1.42 0.00
N PHE A 51 6.03 2.22 0.35
CA PHE A 51 5.00 2.66 -0.60
C PHE A 51 5.56 3.48 -1.76
N GLU A 52 6.42 4.45 -1.47
CA GLU A 52 7.09 5.25 -2.51
C GLU A 52 8.00 4.40 -3.39
N GLN A 53 8.67 3.37 -2.84
CA GLN A 53 9.42 2.40 -3.63
C GLN A 53 8.50 1.64 -4.59
N LEU A 54 7.35 1.14 -4.13
CA LEU A 54 6.39 0.43 -5.00
C LEU A 54 5.84 1.30 -6.14
N LYS A 55 5.66 2.61 -5.90
CA LYS A 55 5.29 3.58 -6.96
C LYS A 55 6.39 3.71 -8.00
N ARG A 56 7.65 3.82 -7.57
CA ARG A 56 8.81 3.88 -8.50
C ARG A 56 8.95 2.59 -9.31
N GLU A 57 8.63 1.44 -8.72
CA GLU A 57 8.62 0.14 -9.39
C GLU A 57 7.40 -0.06 -10.31
N GLY A 58 6.46 0.89 -10.37
CA GLY A 58 5.26 0.80 -11.22
C GLY A 58 4.22 -0.23 -10.74
N LYS A 59 4.38 -0.74 -9.51
CA LYS A 59 3.48 -1.71 -8.87
C LYS A 59 2.24 -1.07 -8.26
N VAL A 60 2.26 0.25 -8.11
CA VAL A 60 1.19 1.07 -7.54
C VAL A 60 0.84 2.17 -8.51
N ARG A 61 -0.45 2.34 -8.81
CA ARG A 61 -0.94 3.39 -9.71
C ARG A 61 -2.06 4.18 -9.04
N PRO A 62 -2.07 5.53 -9.16
CA PRO A 62 -3.21 6.32 -8.70
C PRO A 62 -4.43 6.00 -9.57
N LEU A 63 -5.61 5.97 -8.94
CA LEU A 63 -6.90 5.97 -9.63
C LEU A 63 -7.35 7.40 -9.94
#